data_AF-A0A7Y6X1X4-F1
#
_entry.id   AF-A0A7Y6X1X4-F1
#
_cell.length_a   1.000
_cell.length_b   1.000
_cell.length_c   1.000
_cell.angle_alpha   90.00
_cell.angle_beta   90.00
_cell.angle_gamma   90.00
#
_symmetry.space_group_name_H-M   'P 1'
#
loop_
_entity.id
_entity.type
_entity.pdbx_description
1 polymer ?
#
loop_
_entity_poly.entity_id
_entity_poly.type
_entity_poly.pdbx_seq_one_letter_code
_entity_poly.pdbx_strand_id
1 'polypeptide(L)'
;MHPTISTTSRPSPPPLELSTPMKRLSLLSLLLLPGLAAGASDEGKLAFDKACASCHTVTPQAQGNGKRTKTAAKPIPTEKRGRGTDLGPLILKRTPEHLRAWIAGPNQVKRKTTCDTRLLPVDDRELLLTYLAQSIHPPPPSREELLREQLKQDLATRQAQKQRKAIDPSRRSQGKK
;
A
#
# COMPACT_ATOMS: atom_id res chain seq x y z
N MET A 1 20.12 -73.62 12.18
CA MET A 1 21.55 -73.28 12.34
C MET A 1 21.65 -71.78 12.59
N HIS A 2 21.88 -71.36 13.83
CA HIS A 2 22.37 -70.00 14.15
C HIS A 2 23.89 -69.98 13.97
N PRO A 3 24.52 -68.83 13.66
CA PRO A 3 25.01 -68.00 14.77
C PRO A 3 25.08 -66.46 14.54
N THR A 4 24.99 -65.77 15.67
CA THR A 4 25.74 -64.58 16.15
C THR A 4 25.80 -63.27 15.35
N ILE A 5 25.05 -62.32 15.90
CA ILE A 5 25.30 -60.88 16.08
C ILE A 5 26.77 -60.56 16.37
N SER A 6 27.31 -59.49 15.77
CA SER A 6 28.49 -58.79 16.26
C SER A 6 28.24 -57.28 16.22
N THR A 7 27.99 -56.73 17.40
CA THR A 7 27.98 -55.31 17.71
C THR A 7 29.41 -54.79 17.70
N THR A 8 29.68 -53.72 16.96
CA THR A 8 30.82 -52.84 17.21
C THR A 8 30.31 -51.41 17.27
N SER A 9 30.41 -50.85 18.47
CA SER A 9 30.27 -49.44 18.77
C SER A 9 31.53 -48.70 18.34
N ARG A 10 31.37 -47.52 17.73
CA ARG A 10 32.43 -46.50 17.65
C ARG A 10 31.82 -45.09 17.84
N PRO A 11 32.62 -44.14 18.34
CA PRO A 11 32.16 -43.06 19.18
C PRO A 11 31.79 -41.80 18.40
N SER A 12 30.94 -40.99 19.02
CA SER A 12 30.62 -39.62 18.64
C SER A 12 31.86 -38.74 18.53
N PRO A 13 32.01 -37.94 17.46
CA PRO A 13 32.85 -36.75 17.50
C PRO A 13 32.11 -35.58 18.18
N PRO A 14 32.85 -34.67 18.86
CA PRO A 14 32.28 -33.56 19.63
C PRO A 14 31.62 -32.50 18.73
N PRO A 15 30.71 -31.67 19.29
CA PRO A 15 30.16 -30.53 18.56
C PRO A 15 31.26 -29.51 18.30
N LEU A 16 31.49 -29.19 17.03
CA LEU A 16 32.28 -28.02 16.65
C LEU A 16 31.43 -26.78 16.95
N GLU A 17 31.70 -26.16 18.10
CA GLU A 17 31.36 -24.78 18.42
C GLU A 17 31.92 -23.86 17.32
N LEU A 18 31.09 -23.56 16.32
CA LEU A 18 31.38 -22.56 15.31
C LEU A 18 30.80 -21.21 15.76
N SER A 19 31.58 -20.52 16.60
CA SER A 19 31.49 -19.08 16.82
C SER A 19 31.52 -18.36 15.47
N THR A 20 30.38 -17.82 15.03
CA THR A 20 30.34 -16.89 13.90
C THR A 20 29.46 -15.68 14.21
N PRO A 21 29.96 -14.45 14.04
CA PRO A 21 29.19 -13.22 14.21
C PRO A 21 28.30 -12.95 12.98
N MET A 22 27.52 -13.93 12.53
CA MET A 22 26.63 -13.77 11.35
C MET A 22 25.26 -13.15 11.66
N LYS A 23 25.00 -12.76 12.92
CA LYS A 23 23.74 -12.10 13.30
C LYS A 23 23.67 -10.61 12.94
N ARG A 24 24.81 -9.95 12.71
CA ARG A 24 24.84 -8.51 12.40
C ARG A 24 24.65 -8.20 10.90
N LEU A 25 25.15 -9.06 10.01
CA LEU A 25 24.97 -8.88 8.56
C LEU A 25 23.55 -9.18 8.08
N SER A 26 22.84 -10.13 8.72
CA SER A 26 21.45 -10.44 8.36
C SER A 26 20.48 -9.30 8.70
N LEU A 27 20.78 -8.48 9.71
CA LEU A 27 19.96 -7.33 10.09
C LEU A 27 20.15 -6.13 9.15
N LEU A 28 21.32 -5.99 8.52
CA LEU A 28 21.61 -4.92 7.57
C LEU A 28 20.84 -5.06 6.25
N SER A 29 20.61 -6.29 5.76
CA SER A 29 19.81 -6.50 4.55
C SER A 29 18.32 -6.13 4.72
N LEU A 30 17.79 -6.23 5.94
CA LEU A 30 16.42 -5.80 6.26
C LEU A 30 16.26 -4.27 6.27
N LEU A 31 17.34 -3.52 6.48
CA LEU A 31 17.34 -2.04 6.49
C LEU A 31 17.35 -1.43 5.07
N LEU A 32 17.68 -2.19 4.03
CA LEU A 32 17.69 -1.70 2.63
C LEU A 32 16.37 -1.93 1.88
N LEU A 33 15.43 -2.69 2.44
CA LEU A 33 14.12 -2.93 1.83
C LEU A 33 13.12 -1.74 1.78
N PRO A 34 13.21 -0.66 2.57
CA PRO A 34 12.15 0.35 2.59
C PRO A 34 12.01 1.18 1.29
N GLY A 35 13.03 1.20 0.42
CA GLY A 35 13.04 2.08 -0.77
C GLY A 35 12.46 1.47 -2.04
N LEU A 36 12.51 0.13 -2.19
CA LEU A 36 12.12 -0.54 -3.44
C LEU A 36 10.60 -0.68 -3.59
N ALA A 37 9.86 -0.75 -2.48
CA ALA A 37 8.41 -0.90 -2.49
C ALA A 37 7.66 0.35 -3.00
N ALA A 38 8.26 1.53 -2.86
CA ALA A 38 7.69 2.78 -3.38
C ALA A 38 7.78 2.85 -4.92
N GLY A 39 8.92 2.47 -5.50
CA GLY A 39 9.13 2.46 -6.96
C GLY A 39 8.19 1.50 -7.70
N ALA A 40 7.96 0.31 -7.13
CA ALA A 40 7.03 -0.67 -7.68
C ALA A 40 5.57 -0.17 -7.73
N SER A 41 5.18 0.76 -6.82
CA SER A 41 3.85 1.39 -6.82
C SER A 41 3.67 2.32 -8.01
N ASP A 42 4.68 3.13 -8.31
CA ASP A 42 4.65 4.10 -9.42
C ASP A 42 4.67 3.38 -10.78
N GLU A 43 5.49 2.34 -10.91
CA GLU A 43 5.53 1.49 -12.10
C GLU A 43 4.21 0.75 -12.31
N GLY A 44 3.61 0.22 -11.23
CA GLY A 44 2.29 -0.39 -11.25
C GLY A 44 1.18 0.60 -11.63
N LYS A 45 1.28 1.85 -11.18
CA LYS A 45 0.36 2.92 -11.59
C LYS A 45 0.51 3.24 -13.09
N LEU A 46 1.73 3.28 -13.61
CA LEU A 46 1.96 3.47 -15.05
C LEU A 46 1.37 2.33 -15.88
N ALA A 47 1.50 1.08 -15.42
CA ALA A 47 0.86 -0.07 -16.05
C ALA A 47 -0.68 0.08 -16.06
N PHE A 48 -1.27 0.54 -14.95
CA PHE A 48 -2.70 0.85 -14.86
C PHE A 48 -3.11 1.96 -15.83
N ASP A 49 -2.36 3.06 -15.88
CA ASP A 49 -2.67 4.22 -16.73
C ASP A 49 -2.66 3.86 -18.22
N LYS A 50 -1.74 2.98 -18.63
CA LYS A 50 -1.61 2.51 -20.02
C LYS A 50 -2.69 1.51 -20.42
N ALA A 51 -3.02 0.55 -19.57
CA ALA A 51 -3.85 -0.60 -19.94
C ALA A 51 -5.29 -0.55 -19.42
N CYS A 52 -5.57 0.21 -18.37
CA CYS A 52 -6.83 0.12 -17.62
C CYS A 52 -7.55 1.47 -17.49
N ALA A 53 -6.84 2.59 -17.37
CA ALA A 53 -7.41 3.90 -17.06
C ALA A 53 -8.32 4.49 -18.16
N SER A 54 -8.36 3.88 -19.35
CA SER A 54 -9.32 4.26 -20.38
C SER A 54 -10.75 3.81 -20.04
N CYS A 55 -10.91 2.73 -19.27
CA CYS A 55 -12.19 2.07 -18.98
C CYS A 55 -12.50 1.95 -17.46
N HIS A 56 -11.49 2.19 -16.63
CA HIS A 56 -11.55 1.97 -15.18
C HIS A 56 -11.00 3.17 -14.42
N THR A 57 -11.53 3.34 -13.21
CA THR A 57 -10.93 4.19 -12.18
C THR A 57 -10.58 3.33 -10.98
N VAL A 58 -9.67 3.83 -10.16
CA VAL A 58 -9.34 3.23 -8.87
C VAL A 58 -9.42 4.37 -7.86
N THR A 59 -10.48 4.38 -7.05
CA THR A 59 -10.60 5.33 -5.95
C THR A 59 -9.91 4.75 -4.71
N PRO A 60 -8.84 5.39 -4.19
CA PRO A 60 -8.17 4.90 -3.00
C PRO A 60 -9.15 4.85 -1.82
N GLN A 61 -9.24 3.69 -1.15
CA GLN A 61 -10.06 3.56 0.04
C GLN A 61 -9.27 4.09 1.24
N ALA A 62 -9.68 5.25 1.78
CA ALA A 62 -9.04 5.80 2.97
C ALA A 62 -9.21 4.82 4.15
N GLN A 63 -8.11 4.32 4.71
CA GLN A 63 -8.13 3.67 6.01
C GLN A 63 -8.37 4.74 7.08
N GLY A 64 -9.62 4.91 7.47
CA GLY A 64 -10.00 5.89 8.48
C GLY A 64 -11.27 5.48 9.20
N ASN A 65 -11.11 4.84 10.35
CA ASN A 65 -12.15 4.75 11.37
C ASN A 65 -12.32 6.17 11.96
N GLY A 66 -13.07 7.03 11.28
CA GLY A 66 -13.15 8.43 11.65
C GLY A 66 -14.00 9.21 10.67
N LYS A 67 -15.27 9.41 11.04
CA LYS A 67 -16.18 10.48 10.61
C LYS A 67 -15.90 11.02 9.20
N ARG A 68 -16.65 10.52 8.21
CA ARG A 68 -16.74 11.05 6.83
C ARG A 68 -16.80 12.59 6.84
N THR A 69 -15.65 13.25 6.80
CA THR A 69 -15.57 14.66 6.43
C THR A 69 -15.82 14.69 4.93
N LYS A 70 -16.92 15.33 4.54
CA LYS A 70 -17.42 15.51 3.18
C LYS A 70 -16.50 16.43 2.35
N THR A 71 -15.21 16.18 2.38
CA THR A 71 -14.16 16.81 1.59
C THR A 71 -13.21 15.73 1.09
N ALA A 72 -13.76 14.60 0.64
CA ALA A 72 -13.10 13.85 -0.42
C ALA A 72 -12.97 14.83 -1.59
N ALA A 73 -11.74 15.01 -2.09
CA ALA A 73 -11.50 15.77 -3.32
C ALA A 73 -12.56 15.37 -4.35
N LYS A 74 -13.27 16.36 -4.90
CA LYS A 74 -14.35 16.09 -5.87
C LYS A 74 -13.79 15.15 -6.94
N PRO A 75 -14.43 13.99 -7.19
CA PRO A 75 -14.05 13.14 -8.30
C PRO A 75 -14.01 14.01 -9.56
N ILE A 76 -12.93 13.90 -10.33
CA ILE A 76 -12.81 14.58 -11.63
C ILE A 76 -14.07 14.24 -12.44
N PRO A 77 -14.79 15.22 -13.02
CA PRO A 77 -16.05 14.97 -13.72
C PRO A 77 -15.91 13.87 -14.76
N THR A 78 -16.75 12.84 -14.61
CA THR A 78 -16.75 11.57 -15.34
C THR A 78 -17.22 11.66 -16.80
N GLU A 79 -17.29 12.84 -17.40
CA GLU A 79 -17.94 13.04 -18.71
C GLU A 79 -16.99 12.95 -19.91
N LYS A 80 -15.69 12.71 -19.72
CA LYS A 80 -14.74 12.53 -20.83
C LYS A 80 -13.78 11.37 -20.61
N ARG A 81 -14.29 10.14 -20.57
CA ARG A 81 -13.58 8.87 -20.91
C ARG A 81 -14.60 7.73 -20.85
N GLY A 82 -14.84 7.05 -21.97
CA GLY A 82 -15.86 6.02 -22.08
C GLY A 82 -15.57 4.81 -21.20
N ARG A 83 -16.58 4.36 -20.43
CA ARG A 83 -16.56 3.28 -19.42
C ARG A 83 -15.78 3.68 -18.16
N GLY A 84 -16.50 3.75 -17.03
CA GLY A 84 -16.02 4.27 -15.75
C GLY A 84 -16.40 3.35 -14.60
N THR A 85 -15.96 2.09 -14.67
CA THR A 85 -16.14 1.17 -13.53
C THR A 85 -15.01 1.38 -12.53
N ASP A 86 -15.34 1.85 -11.33
CA ASP A 86 -14.41 1.91 -10.21
C ASP A 86 -14.07 0.49 -9.74
N LEU A 87 -12.79 0.14 -9.79
CA LEU A 87 -12.30 -1.17 -9.40
C LEU A 87 -12.13 -1.32 -7.89
N GLY A 88 -12.01 -0.22 -7.12
CA GLY A 88 -11.74 -0.28 -5.68
C GLY A 88 -12.69 -1.23 -4.92
N PRO A 89 -14.02 -1.08 -5.05
CA PRO A 89 -14.99 -1.98 -4.40
C PRO A 89 -15.00 -3.41 -4.95
N LEU A 90 -14.57 -3.62 -6.19
CA LEU A 90 -14.57 -4.94 -6.84
C LEU A 90 -13.37 -5.75 -6.40
N ILE A 91 -12.19 -5.13 -6.34
CA ILE A 91 -10.96 -5.80 -5.97
C ILE A 91 -11.02 -6.28 -4.50
N LEU A 92 -11.65 -5.53 -3.60
CA LEU A 92 -11.92 -5.96 -2.21
C LEU A 92 -12.63 -7.32 -2.09
N LYS A 93 -13.39 -7.71 -3.10
CA LYS A 93 -14.18 -8.96 -3.12
C LYS A 93 -13.44 -10.11 -3.79
N ARG A 94 -12.20 -9.91 -4.24
CA ARG A 94 -11.42 -10.89 -5.00
C ARG A 94 -10.15 -11.26 -4.26
N THR A 95 -9.75 -12.52 -4.38
CA THR A 95 -8.43 -12.96 -3.91
C THR A 95 -7.35 -12.49 -4.91
N PRO A 96 -6.09 -12.36 -4.47
CA PRO A 96 -4.98 -12.04 -5.35
C PRO A 96 -4.91 -12.98 -6.56
N GLU A 97 -5.11 -14.29 -6.36
CA GLU A 97 -5.05 -15.31 -7.40
C GLU A 97 -6.13 -15.09 -8.48
N HIS A 98 -7.34 -14.72 -8.06
CA HIS A 98 -8.42 -14.41 -8.97
C HIS A 98 -8.09 -13.18 -9.83
N LEU A 99 -7.46 -12.17 -9.22
CA LEU A 99 -6.99 -10.99 -9.93
C LEU A 99 -5.86 -11.33 -10.91
N ARG A 100 -4.91 -12.18 -10.52
CA ARG A 100 -3.85 -12.66 -11.43
C ARG A 100 -4.46 -13.35 -12.64
N ALA A 101 -5.38 -14.29 -12.42
CA ALA A 101 -6.05 -15.01 -13.50
C ALA A 101 -6.86 -14.07 -14.40
N TRP A 102 -7.57 -13.10 -13.81
CA TRP A 102 -8.31 -12.09 -14.56
C TRP A 102 -7.38 -11.22 -15.41
N ILE A 103 -6.30 -10.68 -14.84
CA ILE A 103 -5.34 -9.84 -15.56
C ILE A 103 -4.60 -10.62 -16.65
N ALA A 104 -4.29 -11.89 -16.40
CA ALA A 104 -3.63 -12.75 -17.38
C ALA A 104 -4.51 -13.03 -18.61
N GLY A 105 -5.83 -13.10 -18.44
CA GLY A 105 -6.75 -13.35 -19.53
C GLY A 105 -8.22 -13.17 -19.15
N PRO A 106 -8.79 -11.96 -19.26
CA PRO A 106 -10.18 -11.69 -18.90
C PRO A 106 -11.15 -12.56 -19.70
N ASN A 107 -10.86 -12.80 -20.98
CA ASN A 107 -11.67 -13.66 -21.86
C ASN A 107 -11.62 -15.15 -21.49
N GLN A 108 -10.58 -15.59 -20.78
CA GLN A 108 -10.48 -16.95 -20.26
C GLN A 108 -11.35 -17.13 -19.01
N VAL A 109 -11.42 -16.12 -18.15
CA VAL A 109 -12.28 -16.11 -16.95
C VAL A 109 -13.74 -15.83 -17.30
N LYS A 110 -13.99 -14.90 -18.23
CA LYS A 110 -15.31 -14.50 -18.70
C LYS A 110 -15.30 -14.27 -20.21
N ARG A 111 -15.73 -15.27 -20.98
CA ARG A 111 -15.70 -15.27 -22.45
C ARG A 111 -16.31 -14.05 -23.15
N LYS A 112 -17.33 -13.41 -22.56
CA LYS A 112 -18.04 -12.25 -23.13
C LYS A 112 -17.60 -10.91 -22.53
N THR A 113 -16.39 -10.82 -21.98
CA THR A 113 -15.89 -9.55 -21.42
C THR A 113 -15.37 -8.63 -22.52
N THR A 114 -15.48 -7.32 -22.30
CA THR A 114 -14.87 -6.29 -23.18
C THR A 114 -13.56 -5.76 -22.61
N CYS A 115 -13.13 -6.26 -21.45
CA CYS A 115 -11.83 -5.98 -20.88
C CYS A 115 -10.76 -6.76 -21.65
N ASP A 116 -9.77 -6.06 -22.21
CA ASP A 116 -8.66 -6.64 -22.93
C ASP A 116 -7.34 -6.24 -22.27
N THR A 117 -6.60 -7.22 -21.78
CA THR A 117 -5.29 -7.04 -21.13
C THR A 117 -4.15 -7.61 -21.96
N ARG A 118 -4.38 -7.99 -23.22
CA ARG A 118 -3.34 -8.60 -24.07
C ARG A 118 -2.16 -7.67 -24.35
N LEU A 119 -2.38 -6.35 -24.25
CA LEU A 119 -1.33 -5.34 -24.42
C LEU A 119 -0.52 -5.08 -23.14
N LEU A 120 -0.87 -5.71 -22.02
CA LEU A 120 -0.13 -5.60 -20.76
C LEU A 120 1.03 -6.62 -20.76
N PRO A 121 2.29 -6.17 -20.76
CA PRO A 121 3.47 -7.04 -20.64
C PRO A 121 3.37 -7.95 -19.42
N VAL A 122 3.94 -9.14 -19.49
CA VAL A 122 3.88 -10.12 -18.38
C VAL A 122 4.51 -9.56 -17.11
N ASP A 123 5.65 -8.87 -17.24
CA ASP A 123 6.37 -8.27 -16.11
C ASP A 123 5.58 -7.14 -15.45
N ASP A 124 4.78 -6.40 -16.22
CA ASP A 124 3.92 -5.31 -15.72
C ASP A 124 2.69 -5.83 -14.95
N ARG A 125 2.36 -7.12 -15.04
CA ARG A 125 1.16 -7.68 -14.39
C ARG A 125 1.28 -7.69 -12.87
N GLU A 126 2.43 -8.08 -12.34
CA GLU A 126 2.66 -8.10 -10.89
C GLU A 126 2.82 -6.69 -10.31
N LEU A 127 3.39 -5.77 -11.09
CA LEU A 127 3.43 -4.34 -10.75
C LEU A 127 2.00 -3.76 -10.66
N LEU A 128 1.16 -4.04 -11.66
CA LEU A 128 -0.25 -3.66 -11.64
C LEU A 128 -0.99 -4.25 -10.43
N LEU A 129 -0.79 -5.53 -10.12
CA LEU A 129 -1.39 -6.18 -8.96
C LEU A 129 -0.98 -5.52 -7.64
N THR A 130 0.30 -5.18 -7.52
CA THR A 130 0.84 -4.49 -6.34
C THR A 130 0.20 -3.12 -6.18
N TYR A 131 0.12 -2.35 -7.25
CA TYR A 131 -0.57 -1.05 -7.26
C TYR A 131 -2.06 -1.19 -6.87
N LEU A 132 -2.78 -2.14 -7.44
CA LEU A 132 -4.18 -2.38 -7.12
C LEU A 132 -4.37 -2.75 -5.65
N ALA A 133 -3.50 -3.60 -5.08
CA ALA A 133 -3.56 -3.97 -3.67
C ALA A 133 -3.32 -2.75 -2.75
N GLN A 134 -2.29 -1.94 -3.05
CA GLN A 134 -1.96 -0.74 -2.28
C GLN A 134 -3.05 0.35 -2.39
N SER A 135 -3.75 0.43 -3.52
CA SER A 135 -4.83 1.41 -3.69
C SER A 135 -6.03 1.15 -2.76
N ILE A 136 -6.22 -0.10 -2.32
CA ILE A 136 -7.35 -0.53 -1.50
C ILE A 136 -6.98 -0.61 -0.03
N HIS A 137 -5.76 -1.03 0.23
CA HIS A 137 -5.14 -1.01 1.53
C HIS A 137 -3.95 -0.07 1.43
N PRO A 138 -4.18 1.27 1.49
CA PRO A 138 -3.06 2.19 1.55
C PRO A 138 -2.19 1.77 2.73
N PRO A 139 -0.86 1.72 2.57
CA PRO A 139 0.01 1.41 3.67
C PRO A 139 -0.27 2.39 4.81
N PRO A 140 -0.16 1.95 6.08
CA PRO A 140 -0.31 2.87 7.19
C PRO A 140 0.68 4.02 7.03
N PRO A 141 0.28 5.27 7.38
CA PRO A 141 1.14 6.42 7.21
C PRO A 141 2.46 6.21 7.96
N SER A 142 3.55 6.64 7.33
CA SER A 142 4.86 6.61 7.95
C SER A 142 4.90 7.48 9.21
N ARG A 143 5.83 7.19 10.12
CA ARG A 143 6.06 8.01 11.31
C ARG A 143 6.30 9.48 10.95
N GLU A 144 7.01 9.75 9.87
CA GLU A 144 7.30 11.10 9.42
C GLU A 144 6.04 11.82 8.92
N GLU A 145 5.17 11.14 8.19
CA GLU A 145 3.88 11.70 7.78
C GLU A 145 2.99 12.00 8.97
N LEU A 146 2.95 11.11 9.97
CA LEU A 146 2.24 11.36 11.23
C LEU A 146 2.78 12.60 11.94
N LEU A 147 4.10 12.77 11.99
CA LEU A 147 4.73 13.96 12.59
C LEU A 147 4.41 15.24 11.80
N ARG A 148 4.42 15.18 10.47
CA ARG A 148 4.03 16.33 9.62
C ARG A 148 2.57 16.70 9.83
N GLU A 149 1.69 15.72 9.96
CA GLU A 149 0.26 15.96 10.18
C GLU A 149 0.00 16.56 11.57
N GLN A 150 0.67 16.04 12.60
CA GLN A 150 0.62 16.60 13.95
C GLN A 150 1.10 18.06 13.97
N LEU A 151 2.22 18.36 13.31
CA LEU A 151 2.74 19.72 13.20
C LEU A 151 1.74 20.66 12.50
N LYS A 152 1.10 20.21 11.41
CA LYS A 152 0.06 20.99 10.73
C LYS A 152 -1.12 21.31 11.67
N GLN A 153 -1.58 20.33 12.44
CA GLN A 153 -2.68 20.49 13.40
C GLN A 153 -2.31 21.47 14.52
N ASP A 154 -1.09 21.39 15.05
CA ASP A 154 -0.59 22.31 16.08
C ASP A 154 -0.53 23.75 15.56
N LEU A 155 -0.01 23.94 14.33
CA LEU A 155 0.05 25.25 13.70
C LEU A 155 -1.35 25.83 13.44
N ALA A 156 -2.26 25.04 12.90
CA ALA A 156 -3.65 25.46 12.66
C ALA A 156 -4.35 25.86 13.98
N THR A 157 -4.15 25.08 15.04
CA THR A 157 -4.71 25.37 16.37
C THR A 157 -4.17 26.68 16.94
N ARG A 158 -2.86 26.92 16.84
CA ARG A 158 -2.23 28.17 17.27
C ARG A 158 -2.75 29.38 16.49
N GLN A 159 -2.93 29.24 15.17
CA GLN A 159 -3.50 30.30 14.33
C GLN A 159 -4.94 30.61 14.72
N ALA A 160 -5.78 29.59 14.91
CA ALA A 160 -7.17 29.77 15.33
C ALA A 160 -7.28 30.45 16.71
N GLN A 161 -6.41 30.08 17.66
CA GLN A 161 -6.37 30.74 18.96
C GLN A 161 -5.94 32.20 18.87
N LYS A 162 -4.95 32.54 18.03
CA LYS A 162 -4.54 33.94 17.80
C LYS A 162 -5.67 34.76 17.20
N GLN A 163 -6.39 34.22 16.21
CA GLN A 163 -7.54 34.89 15.61
C GLN A 163 -8.66 35.14 16.64
N ARG A 164 -8.99 34.14 17.46
CA ARG A 164 -9.98 34.30 18.54
C ARG A 164 -9.59 35.39 19.53
N LYS A 165 -8.31 35.46 19.94
CA LYS A 165 -7.79 36.52 20.84
C LYS A 165 -7.78 37.90 20.19
N ALA A 166 -7.64 38.00 18.88
CA ALA A 166 -7.66 39.27 18.15
C ALA A 166 -9.09 39.81 17.93
N ILE A 167 -10.09 38.91 17.87
CA ILE A 167 -11.51 39.25 17.64
C ILE A 167 -12.26 39.46 18.97
N ASP A 168 -11.63 39.17 20.11
CA ASP A 168 -12.24 39.33 21.44
C ASP A 168 -12.68 40.80 21.71
N PRO A 169 -14.01 41.07 21.81
CA PRO A 169 -14.53 42.41 22.00
C PRO A 169 -14.14 43.03 23.35
N SER A 170 -13.77 42.21 24.35
CA SER A 170 -13.26 42.66 25.65
C SER A 170 -11.97 43.49 25.54
N ARG A 171 -11.11 43.21 24.55
CA ARG A 171 -9.91 44.01 24.29
C ARG A 171 -10.19 45.35 23.60
N ARG A 172 -11.32 45.48 22.90
CA ARG A 172 -11.68 46.70 22.16
C ARG A 172 -12.26 47.79 23.08
N SER A 173 -12.84 47.42 24.22
CA SER A 173 -13.46 48.35 25.17
C SER A 173 -12.52 48.92 26.23
N GLN A 174 -11.33 48.35 26.43
CA GLN A 174 -10.34 48.85 27.41
C GLN A 174 -9.40 49.95 26.89
N GLY A 175 -9.47 50.31 25.61
CA GLY A 175 -8.58 51.31 25.00
C GLY A 175 -9.08 52.76 25.01
N LYS A 176 -10.20 53.07 25.68
CA LYS A 176 -10.78 54.42 25.71
C LYS A 176 -10.80 54.95 27.14
N LYS A 177 -9.69 55.58 27.54
CA LYS A 177 -9.61 56.51 28.67
C LYS A 177 -8.90 57.77 28.17
#